data_AF-A0A7W1XZF6-F1
#
_entry.id   AF-A0A7W1XZF6-F1
#
_cell.length_a   1.000
_cell.length_b   1.000
_cell.length_c   1.000
_cell.angle_alpha   90.00
_cell.angle_beta   90.00
_cell.angle_gamma   90.00
#
_symmetry.space_group_name_H-M   'P 1'
#
loop_
_entity.id
_entity.type
_entity.pdbx_description
1 polymer ?
#
loop_
_entity_poly.entity_id
_entity_poly.type
_entity_poly.pdbx_seq_one_letter_code
_entity_poly.pdbx_strand_id
1 'polypeptide(L)'
;EGEFSKAREALIEAEKQAEGPAEKERRLDLILRIARLDARLREWARAGESYGRLIDLVEAEGRGAFILEAIEVLRRTGGPEGAFEFLLRQQEEGVTHPALKSQLGALADQAGRVDAAIIWYNRALKDGDPLSPERRKQLEERVLILQSGGDPSQPESRNP
;
A
#
# COMPACT_ATOMS: atom_id res chain seq x y z
N GLU A 1 14.50 8.42 19.96
CA GLU A 1 13.07 8.34 20.29
C GLU A 1 12.49 9.69 20.74
N GLY A 2 13.10 10.41 21.68
CA GLY A 2 12.55 11.68 22.19
C GLY A 2 12.30 12.82 21.17
N GLU A 3 13.09 12.93 20.11
CA GLU A 3 12.88 13.96 19.07
C GLU A 3 11.66 13.67 18.19
N PHE A 4 11.43 12.40 17.85
CA PHE A 4 10.27 12.00 17.04
C PHE A 4 8.97 12.15 17.82
N SER A 5 8.97 11.89 19.13
CA SER A 5 7.78 12.13 19.98
C SER A 5 7.42 13.62 20.04
N LYS A 6 8.41 14.52 20.23
CA LYS A 6 8.17 15.97 20.21
C LYS A 6 7.69 16.46 18.85
N ALA A 7 8.28 15.95 17.76
CA ALA A 7 7.83 16.28 16.41
C ALA A 7 6.37 15.86 16.17
N ARG A 8 5.98 14.68 16.68
CA ARG A 8 4.60 14.19 16.61
C ARG A 8 3.63 15.09 17.36
N GLU A 9 3.96 15.46 18.60
CA GLU A 9 3.13 16.37 19.42
C GLU A 9 2.92 17.71 18.71
N ALA A 10 3.99 18.29 18.15
CA ALA A 10 3.91 19.53 17.39
C ALA A 10 3.03 19.41 16.14
N LEU A 11 3.13 18.30 15.40
CA LEU A 11 2.28 18.05 14.22
C LEU A 11 0.80 17.91 14.60
N ILE A 12 0.48 17.24 15.71
CA ILE A 12 -0.89 17.09 16.19
C ILE A 12 -1.47 18.44 16.61
N GLU A 13 -0.69 19.25 17.32
CA GLU A 13 -1.13 20.58 17.72
C GLU A 13 -1.35 21.48 16.50
N ALA A 14 -0.47 21.40 15.49
CA ALA A 14 -0.67 22.11 14.23
C ALA A 14 -1.91 21.63 13.46
N GLU A 15 -2.21 20.33 13.49
CA GLU A 15 -3.40 19.75 12.83
C GLU A 15 -4.70 20.25 13.46
N LYS A 16 -4.75 20.33 14.79
CA LYS A 16 -5.87 20.93 15.54
C LYS A 16 -6.09 22.39 15.19
N GLN A 17 -5.02 23.15 14.96
CA GLN A 17 -5.11 24.57 14.62
C GLN A 17 -5.48 24.83 13.15
N ALA A 18 -5.33 23.83 12.28
CA ALA A 18 -5.64 23.93 10.85
C ALA A 18 -7.14 23.75 10.62
N GLU A 19 -7.98 24.67 11.13
CA GLU A 19 -9.45 24.57 11.10
C GLU A 19 -10.10 25.30 9.91
N GLY A 20 -11.33 24.87 9.56
CA GLY A 20 -12.13 25.48 8.50
C GLY A 20 -11.78 25.04 7.07
N PRO A 21 -12.51 25.55 6.06
CA PRO A 21 -12.33 25.15 4.65
C PRO A 21 -11.02 25.61 4.04
N ALA A 22 -10.53 26.80 4.41
CA ALA A 22 -9.29 27.37 3.86
C ALA A 22 -8.03 26.57 4.27
N GLU A 23 -8.08 25.88 5.40
CA GLU A 23 -6.97 25.07 5.92
C GLU A 23 -7.04 23.60 5.48
N LYS A 24 -8.01 23.21 4.62
CA LYS A 24 -8.23 21.80 4.25
C LYS A 24 -6.95 21.13 3.74
N GLU A 25 -6.27 21.75 2.78
CA GLU A 25 -5.04 21.20 2.19
C GLU A 25 -3.91 21.04 3.22
N ARG A 26 -3.71 22.06 4.06
CA ARG A 26 -2.73 22.00 5.14
C ARG A 26 -3.06 20.91 6.14
N ARG A 27 -4.34 20.73 6.50
CA ARG A 27 -4.78 19.65 7.39
C ARG A 27 -4.46 18.27 6.79
N LEU A 28 -4.73 18.07 5.50
CA LEU A 28 -4.40 16.81 4.81
C LEU A 28 -2.90 16.51 4.81
N ASP A 29 -2.06 17.52 4.54
CA ASP A 29 -0.59 17.39 4.61
C ASP A 29 -0.13 17.04 6.04
N LEU A 30 -0.70 17.68 7.07
CA LEU A 30 -0.39 17.38 8.46
C LEU A 30 -0.79 15.96 8.86
N ILE A 31 -1.98 15.49 8.47
CA ILE A 31 -2.42 14.10 8.71
C ILE A 31 -1.46 13.11 8.03
N LEU A 32 -1.03 13.39 6.78
CA LEU A 32 -0.08 12.52 6.07
C LEU A 32 1.29 12.47 6.75
N ARG A 33 1.78 13.61 7.26
CA ARG A 33 3.04 13.65 8.02
C ARG A 33 2.94 12.88 9.33
N ILE A 34 1.82 12.98 10.04
CA ILE A 34 1.56 12.21 11.26
C ILE A 34 1.53 10.71 10.93
N ALA A 35 0.81 10.31 9.89
CA ALA A 35 0.69 8.91 9.47
C ALA A 35 2.08 8.29 9.18
N ARG A 36 2.91 9.01 8.41
CA ARG A 36 4.28 8.59 8.07
C ARG A 36 5.19 8.52 9.29
N LEU A 37 5.06 9.47 10.22
CA LEU A 37 5.83 9.49 11.45
C LEU A 37 5.45 8.31 12.36
N ASP A 38 4.15 8.03 12.51
CA ASP A 38 3.65 6.89 13.28
C ASP A 38 4.10 5.56 12.65
N ALA A 39 4.04 5.44 11.32
CA ALA A 39 4.57 4.27 10.62
C ALA A 39 6.09 4.09 10.83
N ARG A 40 6.86 5.20 10.81
CA ARG A 40 8.31 5.17 11.09
C ARG A 40 8.62 4.73 12.52
N LEU A 41 7.78 5.12 13.48
CA LEU A 41 7.86 4.71 14.88
C LEU A 41 7.30 3.32 15.14
N ARG A 42 6.80 2.63 14.10
CA ARG A 42 6.14 1.31 14.17
C ARG A 42 4.86 1.32 15.01
N GLU A 43 4.25 2.49 15.11
CA GLU A 43 2.95 2.72 15.75
C GLU A 43 1.83 2.42 14.75
N TRP A 44 1.78 1.17 14.28
CA TRP A 44 1.00 0.78 13.11
C TRP A 44 -0.50 1.06 13.24
N ALA A 45 -1.06 0.87 14.44
CA ALA A 45 -2.47 1.17 14.69
C ALA A 45 -2.77 2.67 14.49
N ARG A 46 -1.93 3.56 15.06
CA ARG A 46 -2.07 5.00 14.93
C ARG A 46 -1.86 5.49 13.50
N ALA A 47 -0.85 4.93 12.82
CA ALA A 47 -0.64 5.20 11.40
C ALA A 47 -1.87 4.80 10.56
N GLY A 48 -2.49 3.65 10.89
CA GLY A 48 -3.70 3.17 10.24
C GLY A 48 -4.88 4.12 10.41
N GLU A 49 -5.08 4.66 11.61
CA GLU A 49 -6.11 5.68 11.87
C GLU A 49 -5.90 6.93 11.01
N SER A 50 -4.67 7.44 10.92
CA SER A 50 -4.37 8.61 10.08
C SER A 50 -4.55 8.33 8.59
N TYR A 51 -4.10 7.18 8.08
CA TYR A 51 -4.34 6.81 6.68
C TYR A 51 -5.83 6.59 6.39
N GLY A 52 -6.60 6.00 7.33
CA GLY A 52 -8.05 5.88 7.19
C GLY A 52 -8.74 7.23 7.04
N ARG A 53 -8.37 8.21 7.90
CA ARG A 53 -8.86 9.59 7.76
C ARG A 53 -8.51 10.20 6.41
N LEU A 54 -7.32 9.93 5.87
CA LEU A 54 -6.95 10.43 4.54
C LEU A 54 -7.78 9.79 3.43
N ILE A 55 -8.07 8.49 3.51
CA ILE A 55 -8.95 7.81 2.54
C ILE A 55 -10.35 8.43 2.56
N ASP A 56 -10.89 8.72 3.74
CA ASP A 56 -12.22 9.32 3.89
C ASP A 56 -12.29 10.77 3.38
N LEU A 57 -11.20 11.54 3.48
CA LEU A 57 -11.18 12.98 3.16
C LEU A 57 -10.70 13.31 1.74
N VAL A 58 -10.01 12.38 1.09
CA VAL A 58 -9.38 12.58 -0.23
C VAL A 58 -10.14 11.78 -1.29
N GLU A 59 -10.52 12.43 -2.37
CA GLU A 59 -11.15 11.78 -3.55
C GLU A 59 -10.18 10.79 -4.21
N ALA A 60 -10.71 9.81 -4.95
CA ALA A 60 -9.95 8.69 -5.51
C ALA A 60 -8.72 9.16 -6.34
N GLU A 61 -8.86 10.25 -7.10
CA GLU A 61 -7.81 10.81 -7.95
C GLU A 61 -6.59 11.27 -7.14
N GLY A 62 -6.78 11.68 -5.88
CA GLY A 62 -5.71 12.16 -5.00
C GLY A 62 -5.06 11.07 -4.16
N ARG A 63 -5.74 9.92 -3.96
CA ARG A 63 -5.27 8.86 -3.05
C ARG A 63 -3.99 8.17 -3.53
N GLY A 64 -3.71 8.23 -4.83
CA GLY A 64 -2.47 7.71 -5.42
C GLY A 64 -1.19 8.23 -4.73
N ALA A 65 -1.23 9.43 -4.15
CA ALA A 65 -0.09 10.05 -3.45
C ALA A 65 0.35 9.32 -2.16
N PHE A 66 -0.53 8.51 -1.55
CA PHE A 66 -0.24 7.83 -0.29
C PHE A 66 -0.75 6.38 -0.22
N ILE A 67 -1.47 5.90 -1.25
CA ILE A 67 -2.15 4.61 -1.20
C ILE A 67 -1.22 3.44 -0.86
N LEU A 68 -0.02 3.38 -1.44
CA LEU A 68 0.91 2.27 -1.14
C LEU A 68 1.41 2.26 0.31
N GLU A 69 1.54 3.44 0.92
CA GLU A 69 1.91 3.55 2.33
C GLU A 69 0.76 3.09 3.24
N ALA A 70 -0.47 3.53 2.94
CA ALA A 70 -1.68 3.11 3.63
C ALA A 70 -1.87 1.58 3.57
N ILE A 71 -1.65 1.00 2.39
CA ILE A 71 -1.71 -0.44 2.17
C ILE A 71 -0.65 -1.20 2.95
N GLU A 72 0.59 -0.70 3.02
CA GLU A 72 1.63 -1.36 3.82
C GLU A 72 1.27 -1.35 5.31
N VAL A 73 0.71 -0.25 5.81
CA VAL A 73 0.21 -0.19 7.20
C VAL A 73 -0.95 -1.18 7.41
N LEU A 74 -1.93 -1.19 6.52
CA LEU A 74 -3.07 -2.13 6.59
C LEU A 74 -2.61 -3.59 6.53
N ARG A 75 -1.63 -3.90 5.67
CA ARG A 75 -1.06 -5.25 5.57
C ARG A 75 -0.40 -5.69 6.87
N ARG A 76 0.24 -4.78 7.60
CA ARG A 76 0.88 -5.07 8.89
C ARG A 76 -0.11 -5.23 10.03
N THR A 77 -1.24 -4.54 10.01
CA THR A 77 -2.24 -4.57 11.09
C THR A 77 -3.34 -5.60 10.86
N GLY A 78 -3.73 -5.83 9.60
CA GLY A 78 -4.85 -6.68 9.20
C GLY A 78 -4.48 -7.84 8.27
N GLY A 79 -3.21 -7.97 7.88
CA GLY A 79 -2.72 -9.05 7.03
C GLY A 79 -2.87 -8.79 5.52
N PRO A 80 -2.27 -9.66 4.68
CA PRO A 80 -2.24 -9.48 3.22
C PRO A 80 -3.61 -9.60 2.55
N GLU A 81 -4.51 -10.43 3.08
CA GLU A 81 -5.85 -10.63 2.55
C GLU A 81 -6.70 -9.35 2.62
N GLY A 82 -6.80 -8.75 3.81
CA GLY A 82 -7.55 -7.50 3.99
C GLY A 82 -6.95 -6.34 3.19
N ALA A 83 -5.61 -6.28 3.10
CA ALA A 83 -4.92 -5.28 2.29
C ALA A 83 -5.16 -5.48 0.79
N PHE A 84 -5.20 -6.72 0.30
CA PHE A 84 -5.54 -7.03 -1.09
C PHE A 84 -6.95 -6.55 -1.44
N GLU A 85 -7.95 -6.97 -0.65
CA GLU A 85 -9.35 -6.60 -0.87
C GLU A 85 -9.56 -5.08 -0.82
N PHE A 86 -8.88 -4.40 0.10
CA PHE A 86 -8.95 -2.95 0.18
C PHE A 86 -8.32 -2.28 -1.04
N LEU A 87 -7.11 -2.67 -1.44
CA LEU A 87 -6.46 -2.09 -2.62
C LEU A 87 -7.24 -2.36 -3.91
N LEU A 88 -7.91 -3.52 -4.01
CA LEU A 88 -8.76 -3.87 -5.13
C LEU A 88 -9.93 -2.90 -5.25
N ARG A 89 -10.65 -2.62 -4.15
CA ARG A 89 -11.73 -1.63 -4.14
C ARG A 89 -11.24 -0.24 -4.51
N GLN A 90 -10.07 0.17 -4.01
CA GLN A 90 -9.48 1.46 -4.38
C GLN A 90 -9.18 1.52 -5.88
N GLN A 91 -8.70 0.43 -6.48
CA GLN A 91 -8.53 0.36 -7.93
C GLN A 91 -9.87 0.50 -8.68
N GLU A 92 -10.92 -0.17 -8.20
CA GLU A 92 -12.28 -0.10 -8.77
C GLU A 92 -12.90 1.30 -8.65
N GLU A 93 -12.58 2.03 -7.58
CA GLU A 93 -12.94 3.44 -7.36
C GLU A 93 -12.13 4.40 -8.25
N GLY A 94 -11.15 3.91 -9.02
CA GLY A 94 -10.37 4.72 -9.95
C GLY A 94 -9.05 5.26 -9.37
N VAL A 95 -8.62 4.80 -8.19
CA VAL A 95 -7.30 5.15 -7.66
C VAL A 95 -6.22 4.63 -8.62
N THR A 96 -5.31 5.51 -8.99
CA THR A 96 -4.17 5.17 -9.86
C THR A 96 -2.85 5.36 -9.13
N HIS A 97 -1.90 4.46 -9.37
CA HIS A 97 -0.52 4.61 -8.93
C HIS A 97 0.37 3.73 -9.84
N PRO A 98 1.61 4.16 -10.19
CA PRO A 98 2.45 3.42 -11.15
C PRO A 98 2.79 1.98 -10.75
N ALA A 99 2.82 1.66 -9.46
CA ALA A 99 3.10 0.30 -8.96
C ALA A 99 1.85 -0.42 -8.42
N LEU A 100 0.65 0.05 -8.74
CA LEU A 100 -0.59 -0.46 -8.15
C LEU A 100 -0.85 -1.93 -8.52
N LYS A 101 -0.61 -2.30 -9.78
CA LYS A 101 -0.88 -3.68 -10.27
C LYS A 101 0.11 -4.68 -9.68
N SER A 102 1.41 -4.35 -9.66
CA SER A 102 2.41 -5.21 -9.04
C SER A 102 2.21 -5.34 -7.53
N GLN A 103 1.69 -4.30 -6.85
CA GLN A 103 1.31 -4.38 -5.44
C GLN A 103 0.09 -5.28 -5.21
N LEU A 104 -0.96 -5.19 -6.04
CA LEU A 104 -2.10 -6.11 -5.98
C LEU A 104 -1.67 -7.57 -6.15
N GLY A 105 -0.77 -7.84 -7.10
CA GLY A 105 -0.18 -9.17 -7.29
C GLY A 105 0.57 -9.65 -6.05
N ALA A 106 1.39 -8.78 -5.44
CA ALA A 106 2.14 -9.12 -4.24
C ALA A 106 1.27 -9.42 -3.02
N LEU A 107 0.18 -8.68 -2.82
CA LEU A 107 -0.74 -8.93 -1.71
C LEU A 107 -1.54 -10.22 -1.92
N ALA A 108 -2.03 -10.47 -3.14
CA ALA A 108 -2.71 -11.71 -3.49
C ALA A 108 -1.79 -12.93 -3.28
N ASP A 109 -0.53 -12.81 -3.71
CA ASP A 109 0.48 -13.84 -3.57
C ASP A 109 0.75 -14.17 -2.08
N GLN A 110 0.95 -13.14 -1.26
CA GLN A 110 1.12 -13.29 0.19
C GLN A 110 -0.13 -13.85 0.89
N ALA A 111 -1.33 -13.59 0.36
CA ALA A 111 -2.58 -14.13 0.87
C ALA A 111 -2.87 -15.56 0.35
N GLY A 112 -2.01 -16.14 -0.49
CA GLY A 112 -2.21 -17.45 -1.09
C GLY A 112 -3.28 -17.47 -2.20
N ARG A 113 -3.72 -16.30 -2.69
CA ARG A 113 -4.64 -16.18 -3.82
C ARG A 113 -3.88 -16.29 -5.14
N VAL A 114 -3.43 -17.50 -5.43
CA VAL A 114 -2.55 -17.83 -6.58
C VAL A 114 -3.10 -17.30 -7.91
N ASP A 115 -4.38 -17.56 -8.21
CA ASP A 115 -5.00 -17.11 -9.46
C ASP A 115 -5.00 -15.58 -9.59
N ALA A 116 -5.38 -14.88 -8.51
CA ALA A 116 -5.38 -13.42 -8.49
C ALA A 116 -3.96 -12.85 -8.62
N ALA A 117 -2.98 -13.46 -7.95
CA ALA A 117 -1.57 -13.06 -8.06
C ALA A 117 -1.06 -13.16 -9.51
N ILE A 118 -1.34 -14.28 -10.19
CA ILE A 118 -0.98 -14.50 -11.59
C ILE A 118 -1.63 -13.42 -12.48
N ILE A 119 -2.93 -13.15 -12.29
CA ILE A 119 -3.65 -12.14 -13.07
C ILE A 119 -3.00 -10.76 -12.90
N TRP A 120 -2.76 -10.33 -11.66
CA TRP A 120 -2.25 -8.99 -11.37
C TRP A 120 -0.79 -8.79 -11.76
N TYR A 121 0.07 -9.78 -11.55
CA TYR A 121 1.45 -9.72 -12.05
C TYR A 121 1.50 -9.66 -13.58
N ASN A 122 0.67 -10.44 -14.28
CA ASN A 122 0.59 -10.36 -15.74
C ASN A 122 0.10 -8.98 -16.22
N ARG A 123 -0.88 -8.38 -15.53
CA ARG A 123 -1.32 -7.01 -15.82
C ARG A 123 -0.19 -6.00 -15.58
N ALA A 124 0.60 -6.14 -14.52
CA ALA A 124 1.76 -5.27 -14.27
C ALA A 124 2.82 -5.38 -15.38
N LEU A 125 3.09 -6.60 -15.86
CA LEU A 125 4.08 -6.89 -16.91
C LEU A 125 3.66 -6.38 -18.30
N LYS A 126 2.36 -6.47 -18.63
CA LYS A 126 1.77 -6.09 -19.93
C LYS A 126 1.40 -4.60 -19.98
N ASP A 127 0.73 -4.10 -18.96
CA ASP A 127 -0.08 -2.87 -19.04
C ASP A 127 0.51 -1.69 -18.24
N GLY A 128 1.82 -1.66 -17.97
CA GLY A 128 2.48 -0.39 -17.62
C GLY A 128 2.64 -0.07 -16.14
N ASP A 129 3.19 -1.00 -15.36
CA ASP A 129 4.01 -0.56 -14.23
C ASP A 129 5.42 -0.18 -14.77
N PRO A 130 6.04 0.95 -14.35
CA PRO A 130 7.41 1.31 -14.73
C PRO A 130 8.40 0.45 -13.92
N LEU A 131 8.45 -0.83 -14.26
CA LEU A 131 9.31 -1.81 -13.61
C LEU A 131 10.75 -1.66 -14.09
N SER A 132 11.72 -1.78 -13.17
CA SER A 132 13.11 -2.03 -13.56
C SER A 132 13.23 -3.39 -14.26
N PRO A 133 14.26 -3.61 -15.10
CA PRO A 133 14.51 -4.91 -15.72
C PRO A 133 14.58 -6.05 -14.70
N GLU A 134 15.21 -5.81 -13.55
CA GLU A 134 15.33 -6.79 -12.45
C GLU A 134 13.95 -7.09 -11.87
N ARG A 135 13.14 -6.06 -11.63
CA ARG A 135 11.79 -6.25 -11.09
C ARG A 135 10.89 -6.99 -12.08
N ARG A 136 10.99 -6.69 -13.38
CA ARG A 136 10.27 -7.42 -14.44
C ARG A 136 10.62 -8.91 -14.42
N LYS A 137 11.92 -9.24 -14.41
CA LYS A 137 12.40 -10.61 -14.34
C LYS A 137 11.89 -11.35 -13.10
N GLN A 138 11.92 -10.71 -11.93
CA GLN A 138 11.37 -11.28 -10.69
C GLN A 138 9.88 -11.62 -10.81
N LEU A 139 9.08 -10.74 -11.42
CA LEU A 139 7.64 -11.00 -11.61
C LEU A 139 7.40 -12.13 -12.61
N GLU A 140 8.15 -12.19 -13.71
CA GLU A 140 8.06 -13.28 -14.70
C GLU A 140 8.39 -14.63 -14.07
N GLU A 141 9.51 -14.72 -13.33
CA GLU A 141 9.90 -15.92 -12.59
C GLU A 141 8.83 -16.32 -11.57
N ARG A 142 8.27 -15.34 -10.86
CA ARG A 142 7.22 -15.60 -9.87
C ARG A 142 5.95 -16.13 -10.51
N VAL A 143 5.50 -15.56 -11.63
CA VAL A 143 4.34 -16.06 -12.39
C VAL A 143 4.54 -17.51 -12.81
N LEU A 144 5.72 -17.86 -13.32
CA LEU A 144 6.02 -19.25 -13.71
C LEU A 144 5.94 -20.22 -12.53
N ILE A 145 6.45 -19.84 -11.35
CA ILE A 145 6.37 -20.67 -10.14
C ILE A 145 4.91 -20.89 -9.71
N LEU A 146 4.12 -19.82 -9.69
CA LEU A 146 2.71 -19.87 -9.31
C LEU A 146 1.90 -20.73 -10.29
N GLN A 147 2.19 -20.64 -11.60
CA GLN A 147 1.54 -21.45 -12.64
C GLN A 147 1.91 -22.94 -12.56
N SER A 148 3.12 -23.28 -12.11
CA SER A 148 3.54 -24.68 -11.97
C SER A 148 3.00 -25.36 -10.72
N GLY A 149 2.19 -24.67 -9.90
CA GLY A 149 1.73 -25.18 -8.61
C GLY A 149 2.84 -25.30 -7.57
N GLY A 150 3.97 -24.62 -7.79
CA GLY A 150 5.08 -24.58 -6.84
C GLY A 150 4.65 -23.83 -5.57
N ASP A 151 5.15 -24.27 -4.42
CA ASP A 151 4.91 -23.60 -3.14
C ASP A 151 5.37 -22.14 -3.24
N PRO A 152 4.46 -21.16 -3.05
CA PRO A 152 4.80 -19.75 -3.09
C PRO A 152 5.88 -19.36 -2.07
N SER A 153 6.11 -20.14 -1.01
CA SER A 153 7.15 -19.91 -0.01
C SER A 153 8.47 -20.63 -0.30
N GLN A 154 8.52 -21.54 -1.30
CA GLN A 154 9.71 -22.33 -1.63
C GLN A 154 9.90 -22.48 -3.15
N PRO A 155 10.76 -21.67 -3.79
CA PRO A 155 10.98 -21.70 -5.24
C PRO A 155 11.61 -23.01 -5.77
N GLU A 156 12.16 -23.84 -4.88
CA GLU A 156 12.74 -25.15 -5.22
C GLU A 156 11.73 -26.31 -5.19
N SER A 157 10.48 -26.07 -4.79
CA SER A 157 9.42 -27.10 -4.72
C SER A 157 8.93 -27.64 -6.07
N ARG A 158 9.64 -27.34 -7.17
CA ARG A 158 9.40 -27.97 -8.47
C ARG A 158 9.64 -29.48 -8.33
N ASN A 159 8.60 -30.28 -8.52
CA ASN A 159 8.81 -31.66 -8.91
C ASN A 159 9.22 -31.71 -10.39
N PRO A 160 10.20 -32.56 -10.76
CA PRO A 160 10.71 -32.68 -12.13
C PRO A 160 9.65 -33.15 -13.13
#